data_AF-A0A2W7JAD1-F1
#
_entry.id   AF-A0A2W7JAD1-F1
#
_cell.length_a   1.000
_cell.length_b   1.000
_cell.length_c   1.000
_cell.angle_alpha   90.00
_cell.angle_beta   90.00
_cell.angle_gamma   90.00
#
_symmetry.space_group_name_H-M   'P 1'
#
loop_
_entity.id
_entity.type
_entity.pdbx_description
1 polymer ?
#
loop_
_entity_poly.entity_id
_entity_poly.type
_entity_poly.pdbx_seq_one_letter_code
_entity_poly.pdbx_strand_id
1 'polypeptide(L)'
;MPSAFRRARLPLVAVLALLSQGAAGDGPLPPGSQIDPPHDRVAAIRMSSELAGGTQSPLVALGGAAFASPLLYGAAAQAAGISCNACHSNGHVNQSFNIPGFSGHGGSFDATSGLFNPRADNHVHDPVDIPSLRGVRFRARFGRDGRFGSLREFARHVIVDEFGGPEPAPLILDALAAWMSELEFVSNPRVGPLGDLAENATPAEHRGEAVFNQPFAGLGGLACSSCHIPSAGFTDGRAHDVGTGGRYLTPTLLNSSSSAPYFHDGSAPDFAAVVTRFDDRFGLGLTEEQRADLRAYLDAIGDGEDVWEPPSFRRDMAELAVWVDLLDSTLRGHEVVLTRFVADTVRHDLQRVARSWPEGDTSNRADRKREPFDPVRLSALLEVLATKAEAGDAEGGLAALNAYYAMAEKMVANYPRGGVTH
;
A
#
# COMPACT_ATOMS: atom_id res chain seq x y z
N MET A 1 -10.00 -65.65 22.76
CA MET A 1 -11.33 -65.77 22.14
C MET A 1 -12.00 -64.39 22.22
N PRO A 2 -12.50 -63.82 21.11
CA PRO A 2 -12.65 -62.37 20.98
C PRO A 2 -13.93 -61.84 21.63
N SER A 3 -13.80 -60.68 22.27
CA SER A 3 -14.91 -59.89 22.82
C SER A 3 -15.62 -59.11 21.71
N ALA A 4 -16.95 -59.18 21.73
CA ALA A 4 -17.81 -58.49 20.79
C ALA A 4 -17.93 -56.99 21.14
N PHE A 5 -17.21 -56.14 20.41
CA PHE A 5 -17.52 -54.71 20.36
C PHE A 5 -18.54 -54.45 19.24
N ARG A 6 -19.80 -54.24 19.62
CA ARG A 6 -20.83 -53.69 18.72
C ARG A 6 -20.46 -52.24 18.38
N ARG A 7 -20.05 -51.99 17.13
CA ARG A 7 -20.00 -50.63 16.57
C ARG A 7 -21.43 -50.14 16.38
N ALA A 8 -21.88 -49.22 17.22
CA ALA A 8 -23.05 -48.40 16.93
C ALA A 8 -22.71 -47.51 15.72
N ARG A 9 -23.36 -47.77 14.57
CA ARG A 9 -23.34 -46.86 13.42
C ARG A 9 -24.26 -45.69 13.76
N LEU A 10 -23.69 -44.56 14.17
CA LEU A 10 -24.42 -43.29 14.08
C LEU A 10 -24.58 -42.94 12.59
N PRO A 11 -25.75 -42.48 12.14
CA PRO A 11 -25.95 -42.07 10.76
C PRO A 11 -25.09 -40.83 10.47
N LEU A 12 -24.32 -40.89 9.38
CA LEU A 12 -23.39 -39.87 8.89
C LEU A 12 -24.04 -38.48 8.66
N VAL A 13 -25.36 -38.39 8.75
CA VAL A 13 -26.15 -37.18 8.50
C VAL A 13 -26.19 -36.23 9.71
N ALA A 14 -25.94 -36.72 10.93
CA ALA A 14 -26.09 -35.90 12.15
C ALA A 14 -24.82 -35.17 12.62
N VAL A 15 -23.66 -35.39 12.00
CA VAL A 15 -22.39 -34.69 12.35
C VAL A 15 -22.13 -33.48 11.44
N LEU A 16 -22.85 -33.34 10.32
CA LEU A 16 -22.72 -32.18 9.42
C LEU A 16 -23.52 -30.94 9.85
N ALA A 17 -24.32 -31.01 10.91
CA ALA A 17 -25.21 -29.90 11.30
C ALA A 17 -24.69 -29.04 12.48
N LEU A 18 -23.47 -29.27 12.96
CA LEU A 18 -22.88 -28.54 14.10
C LEU A 18 -21.48 -27.96 13.81
N LEU A 19 -21.07 -27.90 12.54
CA LEU A 19 -19.83 -27.23 12.09
C LEU A 19 -20.09 -25.99 11.22
N SER A 20 -21.31 -25.44 11.25
CA SER A 20 -21.68 -24.25 10.46
C SER A 20 -21.59 -22.94 11.25
N GLN A 21 -20.78 -22.87 12.31
CA GLN A 21 -20.43 -21.60 12.97
C GLN A 21 -18.92 -21.43 12.90
N GLY A 22 -18.51 -20.69 11.88
CA GLY A 22 -17.11 -20.52 11.45
C GLY A 22 -17.03 -20.45 9.92
N ALA A 23 -17.97 -19.75 9.28
CA ALA A 23 -17.87 -19.47 7.87
C ALA A 23 -16.73 -18.45 7.68
N ALA A 24 -15.60 -18.91 7.14
CA ALA A 24 -14.70 -18.05 6.39
C ALA A 24 -15.55 -17.34 5.32
N GLY A 25 -15.57 -16.02 5.36
CA GLY A 25 -16.59 -15.22 4.70
C GLY A 25 -16.40 -15.15 3.19
N ASP A 26 -17.20 -15.93 2.45
CA ASP A 26 -17.56 -15.64 1.04
C ASP A 26 -18.60 -14.49 0.95
N GLY A 27 -18.76 -13.70 2.02
CA GLY A 27 -19.73 -12.61 2.14
C GLY A 27 -19.12 -11.24 1.85
N PRO A 28 -19.94 -10.23 1.51
CA PRO A 28 -19.47 -8.85 1.40
C PRO A 28 -18.84 -8.41 2.72
N LEU A 29 -17.87 -7.49 2.64
CA LEU A 29 -17.25 -6.89 3.82
C LEU A 29 -18.32 -6.37 4.81
N PRO A 30 -18.03 -6.35 6.12
CA PRO A 30 -18.94 -5.82 7.12
C PRO A 30 -19.50 -4.44 6.72
N PRO A 31 -20.80 -4.17 6.92
CA PRO A 31 -21.37 -2.85 6.64
C PRO A 31 -20.59 -1.73 7.33
N GLY A 32 -20.29 -0.66 6.57
CA GLY A 32 -19.44 0.44 7.04
C GLY A 32 -17.94 0.28 6.76
N SER A 33 -17.54 -0.80 6.07
CA SER A 33 -16.17 -0.94 5.58
C SER A 33 -15.81 0.15 4.57
N GLN A 34 -14.59 0.67 4.69
CA GLN A 34 -13.98 1.65 3.80
C GLN A 34 -12.62 1.09 3.38
N ILE A 35 -12.46 0.78 2.10
CA ILE A 35 -11.22 0.20 1.55
C ILE A 35 -10.63 1.04 0.43
N ASP A 36 -11.50 1.78 -0.29
CA ASP A 36 -11.07 2.73 -1.30
C ASP A 36 -10.51 3.98 -0.59
N PRO A 37 -9.40 4.56 -1.09
CA PRO A 37 -8.86 5.79 -0.55
C PRO A 37 -9.84 6.96 -0.72
N PRO A 38 -9.77 7.98 0.15
CA PRO A 38 -10.64 9.14 0.05
C PRO A 38 -10.40 9.87 -1.27
N HIS A 39 -11.50 10.23 -1.93
CA HIS A 39 -11.43 10.77 -3.28
C HIS A 39 -11.06 12.26 -3.34
N ASP A 40 -11.02 12.96 -2.19
CA ASP A 40 -10.71 14.38 -2.10
C ASP A 40 -9.20 14.68 -1.98
N ARG A 41 -8.40 13.66 -1.67
CA ARG A 41 -6.94 13.76 -1.47
C ARG A 41 -6.28 12.45 -1.92
N VAL A 42 -5.41 12.54 -2.91
CA VAL A 42 -4.69 11.36 -3.39
C VAL A 42 -3.24 11.45 -2.93
N ALA A 43 -2.71 10.39 -2.33
CA ALA A 43 -1.30 10.38 -1.95
C ALA A 43 -0.43 10.56 -3.20
N ALA A 44 0.51 11.51 -3.12
CA ALA A 44 1.51 11.72 -4.14
C ALA A 44 2.44 10.50 -4.25
N ILE A 45 2.67 10.06 -5.48
CA ILE A 45 3.69 9.06 -5.79
C ILE A 45 4.91 9.76 -6.37
N ARG A 46 6.09 9.41 -5.87
CA ARG A 46 7.37 9.89 -6.39
C ARG A 46 8.20 8.67 -6.71
N MET A 47 8.48 8.46 -7.99
CA MET A 47 9.25 7.30 -8.45
C MET A 47 10.67 7.72 -8.77
N SER A 48 11.64 6.95 -8.30
CA SER A 48 13.07 7.24 -8.48
C SER A 48 13.44 7.47 -9.95
N SER A 49 12.94 6.63 -10.85
CA SER A 49 13.15 6.73 -12.30
C SER A 49 12.60 8.02 -12.90
N GLU A 50 11.44 8.47 -12.42
CA GLU A 50 10.77 9.68 -12.94
C GLU A 50 11.44 10.95 -12.41
N LEU A 51 11.86 10.95 -11.14
CA LEU A 51 12.64 12.05 -10.55
C LEU A 51 14.00 12.23 -11.25
N ALA A 52 14.58 11.14 -11.77
CA ALA A 52 15.79 11.20 -12.60
C ALA A 52 15.54 11.67 -14.04
N GLY A 53 14.31 12.04 -14.39
CA GLY A 53 13.91 12.47 -15.73
C GLY A 53 13.65 11.32 -16.72
N GLY A 54 13.58 10.08 -16.24
CA GLY A 54 13.26 8.89 -17.02
C GLY A 54 11.78 8.49 -16.94
N THR A 55 11.50 7.26 -17.37
CA THR A 55 10.17 6.62 -17.28
C THR A 55 10.27 5.29 -16.56
N GLN A 56 9.15 4.77 -16.08
CA GLN A 56 9.10 3.45 -15.46
C GLN A 56 9.50 2.37 -16.46
N SER A 57 10.33 1.42 -16.01
CA SER A 57 10.60 0.21 -16.79
C SER A 57 9.36 -0.69 -16.87
N PRO A 58 9.26 -1.60 -17.85
CA PRO A 58 8.15 -2.56 -17.91
C PRO A 58 8.01 -3.41 -16.64
N LEU A 59 9.12 -3.73 -15.97
CA LEU A 59 9.09 -4.48 -14.70
C LEU A 59 8.46 -3.66 -13.57
N VAL A 60 8.77 -2.36 -13.49
CA VAL A 60 8.20 -1.44 -12.50
C VAL A 60 6.72 -1.20 -12.78
N ALA A 61 6.36 -0.98 -14.04
CA ALA A 61 4.96 -0.83 -14.45
C ALA A 61 4.14 -2.08 -14.13
N LEU A 62 4.69 -3.29 -14.38
CA LEU A 62 4.07 -4.55 -14.00
C LEU A 62 3.91 -4.66 -12.48
N GLY A 63 4.90 -4.18 -11.72
CA GLY A 63 4.83 -4.15 -10.26
C GLY A 63 3.72 -3.25 -9.75
N GLY A 64 3.53 -2.08 -10.37
CA GLY A 64 2.41 -1.18 -10.06
C GLY A 64 1.06 -1.81 -10.35
N ALA A 65 0.91 -2.45 -11.52
CA ALA A 65 -0.30 -3.20 -11.85
C ALA A 65 -0.56 -4.32 -10.82
N ALA A 66 0.46 -5.12 -10.51
CA ALA A 66 0.36 -6.19 -9.52
C ALA A 66 -0.01 -5.64 -8.13
N PHE A 67 0.55 -4.50 -7.72
CA PHE A 67 0.27 -3.86 -6.44
C PHE A 67 -1.19 -3.39 -6.32
N ALA A 68 -1.78 -2.95 -7.43
CA ALA A 68 -3.19 -2.57 -7.52
C ALA A 68 -4.14 -3.76 -7.72
N SER A 69 -3.63 -4.97 -7.98
CA SER A 69 -4.43 -6.11 -8.41
C SER A 69 -5.00 -6.91 -7.23
N PRO A 70 -6.34 -7.07 -7.12
CA PRO A 70 -6.93 -8.00 -6.15
C PRO A 70 -6.74 -9.48 -6.53
N LEU A 71 -6.31 -9.75 -7.77
CA LEU A 71 -6.16 -11.09 -8.32
C LEU A 71 -5.01 -11.88 -7.67
N LEU A 72 -4.16 -11.21 -6.87
CA LEU A 72 -3.08 -11.85 -6.14
C LEU A 72 -3.58 -12.58 -4.88
N TYR A 73 -4.73 -12.22 -4.34
CA TYR A 73 -5.20 -12.72 -3.05
C TYR A 73 -6.20 -13.86 -3.16
N GLY A 74 -6.57 -14.43 -2.00
CA GLY A 74 -7.58 -15.48 -1.92
C GLY A 74 -8.97 -14.97 -2.30
N ALA A 75 -9.89 -15.90 -2.58
CA ALA A 75 -11.22 -15.59 -3.11
C ALA A 75 -12.00 -14.55 -2.29
N ALA A 76 -11.92 -14.59 -0.95
CA ALA A 76 -12.59 -13.63 -0.08
C ALA A 76 -12.04 -12.21 -0.24
N ALA A 77 -10.71 -12.04 -0.18
CA ALA A 77 -10.05 -10.75 -0.36
C ALA A 77 -10.25 -10.21 -1.78
N GLN A 78 -10.15 -11.09 -2.79
CA GLN A 78 -10.39 -10.75 -4.18
C GLN A 78 -11.83 -10.28 -4.42
N ALA A 79 -12.84 -10.99 -3.88
CA ALA A 79 -14.24 -10.61 -3.97
C ALA A 79 -14.55 -9.29 -3.26
N ALA A 80 -13.83 -9.00 -2.17
CA ALA A 80 -13.87 -7.73 -1.46
C ALA A 80 -13.14 -6.59 -2.20
N GLY A 81 -12.40 -6.87 -3.29
CA GLY A 81 -11.60 -5.88 -4.00
C GLY A 81 -10.37 -5.41 -3.25
N ILE A 82 -9.87 -6.20 -2.29
CA ILE A 82 -8.66 -5.88 -1.55
C ILE A 82 -7.45 -6.04 -2.48
N SER A 83 -6.57 -5.05 -2.50
CA SER A 83 -5.25 -5.07 -3.14
C SER A 83 -4.24 -4.42 -2.18
N CYS A 84 -2.94 -4.45 -2.49
CA CYS A 84 -1.97 -3.69 -1.69
C CYS A 84 -2.33 -2.21 -1.67
N ASN A 85 -2.87 -1.67 -2.78
CA ASN A 85 -3.24 -0.26 -2.93
C ASN A 85 -4.45 0.16 -2.06
N ALA A 86 -5.30 -0.78 -1.64
CA ALA A 86 -6.40 -0.49 -0.71
C ALA A 86 -5.87 -0.03 0.66
N CYS A 87 -4.81 -0.66 1.15
CA CYS A 87 -4.15 -0.32 2.40
C CYS A 87 -3.08 0.76 2.20
N HIS A 88 -2.29 0.63 1.14
CA HIS A 88 -1.11 1.45 0.84
C HIS A 88 -1.32 2.29 -0.44
N SER A 89 -2.35 3.14 -0.45
CA SER A 89 -2.70 3.97 -1.61
C SER A 89 -1.49 4.75 -2.14
N ASN A 90 -1.09 4.46 -3.38
CA ASN A 90 0.08 5.04 -4.04
C ASN A 90 1.37 4.95 -3.22
N GLY A 91 1.54 3.87 -2.45
CA GLY A 91 2.70 3.67 -1.58
C GLY A 91 2.67 4.46 -0.27
N HIS A 92 1.59 5.18 0.03
CA HIS A 92 1.36 5.82 1.32
C HIS A 92 0.18 5.20 2.05
N VAL A 93 0.03 5.45 3.35
CA VAL A 93 -1.06 4.87 4.15
C VAL A 93 -2.42 5.41 3.67
N ASN A 94 -3.39 4.52 3.49
CA ASN A 94 -4.80 4.89 3.38
C ASN A 94 -5.39 5.06 4.79
N GLN A 95 -5.38 6.28 5.32
CA GLN A 95 -5.92 6.57 6.66
C GLN A 95 -7.43 6.37 6.78
N SER A 96 -8.16 6.28 5.67
CA SER A 96 -9.59 5.96 5.68
C SER A 96 -9.86 4.46 5.67
N PHE A 97 -8.84 3.62 5.47
CA PHE A 97 -9.00 2.17 5.48
C PHE A 97 -9.55 1.71 6.83
N ASN A 98 -10.71 1.06 6.83
CA ASN A 98 -11.35 0.57 8.03
C ASN A 98 -12.29 -0.59 7.68
N ILE A 99 -12.10 -1.73 8.33
CA ILE A 99 -13.03 -2.86 8.27
C ILE A 99 -13.58 -3.07 9.68
N PRO A 100 -14.87 -2.76 9.95
CA PRO A 100 -15.45 -2.90 11.29
C PRO A 100 -15.24 -4.30 11.88
N GLY A 101 -14.70 -4.34 13.10
CA GLY A 101 -14.36 -5.59 13.80
C GLY A 101 -12.96 -6.13 13.49
N PHE A 102 -12.26 -5.57 12.50
CA PHE A 102 -10.91 -5.97 12.09
C PHE A 102 -9.93 -4.79 12.05
N SER A 103 -10.40 -3.57 12.29
CA SER A 103 -9.60 -2.35 12.42
C SER A 103 -9.84 -1.73 13.80
N GLY A 104 -8.79 -1.16 14.40
CA GLY A 104 -8.89 -0.39 15.65
C GLY A 104 -9.24 1.08 15.42
N HIS A 105 -8.78 1.63 14.29
CA HIS A 105 -9.07 2.95 13.77
C HIS A 105 -8.80 3.00 12.26
N GLY A 106 -9.06 4.15 11.63
CA GLY A 106 -8.72 4.37 10.21
C GLY A 106 -7.22 4.21 9.96
N GLY A 107 -6.86 3.45 8.92
CA GLY A 107 -5.47 3.11 8.59
C GLY A 107 -4.88 1.97 9.42
N SER A 108 -5.71 1.16 10.09
CA SER A 108 -5.27 -0.05 10.81
C SER A 108 -5.98 -1.30 10.33
N PHE A 109 -5.35 -2.46 10.47
CA PHE A 109 -5.95 -3.75 10.14
C PHE A 109 -5.31 -4.90 10.93
N ASP A 110 -6.13 -5.89 11.27
CA ASP A 110 -5.71 -7.15 11.86
C ASP A 110 -5.52 -8.21 10.76
N ALA A 111 -4.31 -8.26 10.21
CA ALA A 111 -3.89 -9.24 9.20
C ALA A 111 -3.75 -10.66 9.76
N THR A 112 -3.78 -10.81 11.08
CA THR A 112 -3.78 -12.09 11.81
C THR A 112 -5.18 -12.52 12.21
N SER A 113 -6.21 -11.89 11.67
CA SER A 113 -7.59 -12.34 11.79
C SER A 113 -7.93 -13.42 10.75
N GLY A 114 -8.97 -14.22 11.03
CA GLY A 114 -9.50 -15.20 10.09
C GLY A 114 -10.30 -14.63 8.91
N LEU A 115 -10.37 -13.30 8.72
CA LEU A 115 -11.26 -12.66 7.74
C LEU A 115 -10.95 -13.10 6.30
N PHE A 116 -9.69 -12.99 5.89
CA PHE A 116 -9.26 -13.32 4.52
C PHE A 116 -8.52 -14.64 4.43
N ASN A 117 -7.82 -15.04 5.49
CA ASN A 117 -7.19 -16.35 5.58
C ASN A 117 -7.45 -16.99 6.95
N PRO A 118 -8.32 -18.03 7.02
CA PRO A 118 -8.56 -18.75 8.27
C PRO A 118 -7.31 -19.37 8.91
N ARG A 119 -6.21 -19.54 8.14
CA ARG A 119 -4.93 -20.04 8.67
C ARG A 119 -4.10 -18.96 9.37
N ALA A 120 -4.39 -17.68 9.12
CA ALA A 120 -3.73 -16.55 9.77
C ALA A 120 -4.30 -16.26 11.16
N ASP A 121 -5.52 -16.74 11.45
CA ASP A 121 -6.28 -16.46 12.67
C ASP A 121 -5.50 -16.86 13.94
N ASN A 122 -5.02 -15.86 14.67
CA ASN A 122 -4.37 -16.02 15.97
C ASN A 122 -5.38 -16.01 17.14
N HIS A 123 -6.67 -15.80 16.88
CA HIS A 123 -7.77 -15.63 17.83
C HIS A 123 -7.61 -14.46 18.82
N VAL A 124 -6.78 -13.49 18.48
CA VAL A 124 -6.57 -12.25 19.21
C VAL A 124 -7.02 -11.10 18.32
N HIS A 125 -7.69 -10.11 18.90
CA HIS A 125 -7.98 -8.88 18.18
C HIS A 125 -6.87 -7.86 18.46
N ASP A 126 -5.87 -7.85 17.59
CA ASP A 126 -4.68 -7.00 17.69
C ASP A 126 -4.41 -6.24 16.39
N PRO A 127 -5.35 -5.37 15.95
CA PRO A 127 -5.15 -4.58 14.74
C PRO A 127 -3.91 -3.71 14.87
N VAL A 128 -3.19 -3.61 13.76
CA VAL A 128 -1.94 -2.86 13.67
C VAL A 128 -2.04 -1.78 12.62
N ASP A 129 -1.27 -0.69 12.79
CA ASP A 129 -1.24 0.39 11.80
C ASP A 129 -0.69 -0.09 10.45
N ILE A 130 -1.20 0.49 9.38
CA ILE A 130 -0.71 0.27 8.03
C ILE A 130 0.41 1.30 7.80
N PRO A 131 1.69 0.88 7.64
CA PRO A 131 2.78 1.83 7.47
C PRO A 131 2.80 2.43 6.05
N SER A 132 3.35 3.64 5.92
CA SER A 132 3.77 4.16 4.61
C SER A 132 4.88 3.28 4.00
N LEU A 133 4.84 3.07 2.69
CA LEU A 133 5.88 2.37 1.92
C LEU A 133 6.88 3.32 1.24
N ARG A 134 6.71 4.64 1.36
CA ARG A 134 7.71 5.60 0.87
C ARG A 134 9.09 5.32 1.48
N GLY A 135 10.11 5.33 0.63
CA GLY A 135 11.49 5.03 1.00
C GLY A 135 11.71 3.62 1.53
N VAL A 136 10.83 2.65 1.23
CA VAL A 136 10.94 1.29 1.78
C VAL A 136 12.23 0.58 1.39
N ARG A 137 12.85 0.93 0.25
CA ARG A 137 14.17 0.42 -0.16
C ARG A 137 15.30 0.72 0.82
N PHE A 138 15.17 1.75 1.64
CA PHE A 138 16.18 2.13 2.64
C PHE A 138 16.04 1.35 3.95
N ARG A 139 15.06 0.46 4.05
CA ARG A 139 14.82 -0.37 5.22
C ARG A 139 15.42 -1.75 4.96
N ALA A 140 16.36 -2.18 5.79
CA ALA A 140 17.08 -3.45 5.60
C ALA A 140 16.27 -4.71 5.97
N ARG A 141 15.14 -4.54 6.68
CA ARG A 141 14.27 -5.61 7.18
C ARG A 141 12.81 -5.23 6.97
N PHE A 142 11.96 -6.24 6.76
CA PHE A 142 10.54 -6.08 6.49
C PHE A 142 9.69 -6.90 7.45
N GLY A 143 8.40 -6.56 7.52
CA GLY A 143 7.55 -6.92 8.65
C GLY A 143 7.86 -6.06 9.87
N ARG A 144 6.85 -5.88 10.73
CA ARG A 144 6.94 -5.00 11.92
C ARG A 144 7.99 -5.45 12.94
N ASP A 145 8.23 -6.75 13.03
CA ASP A 145 9.25 -7.40 13.86
C ASP A 145 10.60 -7.55 13.13
N GLY A 146 10.68 -7.19 11.85
CA GLY A 146 11.88 -7.30 11.01
C GLY A 146 12.28 -8.73 10.69
N ARG A 147 11.33 -9.67 10.67
CA ARG A 147 11.59 -11.09 10.41
C ARG A 147 11.96 -11.41 8.96
N PHE A 148 11.58 -10.55 8.01
CA PHE A 148 11.82 -10.79 6.59
C PHE A 148 13.07 -10.07 6.08
N GLY A 149 13.88 -10.78 5.29
CA GLY A 149 15.15 -10.28 4.76
C GLY A 149 15.04 -9.58 3.41
N SER A 150 13.87 -9.65 2.75
CA SER A 150 13.64 -9.02 1.44
C SER A 150 12.18 -8.61 1.24
N LEU A 151 11.96 -7.58 0.41
CA LEU A 151 10.62 -7.20 -0.05
C LEU A 151 9.91 -8.35 -0.77
N ARG A 152 10.67 -9.16 -1.51
CA ARG A 152 10.17 -10.32 -2.23
C ARG A 152 9.54 -11.35 -1.28
N GLU A 153 10.27 -11.69 -0.22
CA GLU A 153 9.80 -12.63 0.82
C GLU A 153 8.60 -12.07 1.58
N PHE A 154 8.65 -10.79 1.96
CA PHE A 154 7.56 -10.14 2.67
C PHE A 154 6.29 -10.05 1.80
N ALA A 155 6.39 -9.63 0.54
CA ALA A 155 5.24 -9.55 -0.37
C ALA A 155 4.57 -10.93 -0.56
N ARG A 156 5.38 -12.00 -0.71
CA ARG A 156 4.85 -13.37 -0.75
C ARG A 156 4.10 -13.72 0.55
N HIS A 157 4.66 -13.38 1.71
CA HIS A 157 4.02 -13.64 3.00
C HIS A 157 2.64 -12.96 3.10
N VAL A 158 2.57 -11.66 2.76
CA VAL A 158 1.30 -10.92 2.73
C VAL A 158 0.31 -11.63 1.81
N ILE A 159 0.72 -11.95 0.58
CA ILE A 159 -0.16 -12.58 -0.40
C ILE A 159 -0.69 -13.94 0.06
N VAL A 160 0.21 -14.85 0.47
CA VAL A 160 -0.12 -16.25 0.70
C VAL A 160 -0.60 -16.49 2.14
N ASP A 161 0.13 -15.96 3.11
CA ASP A 161 -0.04 -16.31 4.52
C ASP A 161 -1.04 -15.38 5.22
N GLU A 162 -1.13 -14.10 4.85
CA GLU A 162 -2.09 -13.16 5.44
C GLU A 162 -3.42 -13.11 4.66
N PHE A 163 -3.36 -13.05 3.32
CA PHE A 163 -4.54 -12.87 2.46
C PHE A 163 -4.98 -14.13 1.68
N GLY A 164 -4.34 -15.28 1.93
CA GLY A 164 -4.79 -16.58 1.43
C GLY A 164 -4.71 -16.76 -0.10
N GLY A 165 -3.88 -15.95 -0.76
CA GLY A 165 -3.63 -16.02 -2.20
C GLY A 165 -2.80 -17.25 -2.62
N PRO A 166 -2.78 -17.56 -3.93
CA PRO A 166 -1.91 -18.59 -4.47
C PRO A 166 -0.44 -18.16 -4.40
N GLU A 167 0.48 -19.11 -4.58
CA GLU A 167 1.91 -18.81 -4.75
C GLU A 167 2.09 -17.90 -5.99
N PRO A 168 2.59 -16.66 -5.83
CA PRO A 168 2.72 -15.77 -6.96
C PRO A 168 3.86 -16.21 -7.89
N ALA A 169 3.70 -15.97 -9.19
CA ALA A 169 4.76 -16.23 -10.16
C ALA A 169 6.04 -15.45 -9.80
N PRO A 170 7.25 -16.02 -10.00
CA PRO A 170 8.48 -15.33 -9.62
C PRO A 170 8.63 -13.92 -10.21
N LEU A 171 8.25 -13.73 -11.47
CA LEU A 171 8.26 -12.43 -12.13
C LEU A 171 7.37 -11.40 -11.43
N ILE A 172 6.21 -11.79 -10.90
CA ILE A 172 5.29 -10.88 -10.20
C ILE A 172 5.90 -10.41 -8.88
N LEU A 173 6.55 -11.31 -8.13
CA LEU A 173 7.26 -10.94 -6.90
C LEU A 173 8.46 -10.03 -7.19
N ASP A 174 9.18 -10.25 -8.29
CA ASP A 174 10.29 -9.37 -8.71
C ASP A 174 9.76 -7.99 -9.15
N ALA A 175 8.64 -7.97 -9.87
CA ALA A 175 7.96 -6.74 -10.29
C ALA A 175 7.46 -5.92 -9.08
N LEU A 176 6.79 -6.58 -8.11
CA LEU A 176 6.36 -5.94 -6.86
C LEU A 176 7.54 -5.36 -6.09
N ALA A 177 8.63 -6.12 -5.95
CA ALA A 177 9.83 -5.63 -5.28
C ALA A 177 10.46 -4.44 -6.00
N ALA A 178 10.51 -4.46 -7.35
CA ALA A 178 11.00 -3.36 -8.16
C ALA A 178 10.15 -2.10 -7.98
N TRP A 179 8.83 -2.21 -8.11
CA TRP A 179 7.92 -1.07 -7.93
C TRP A 179 7.98 -0.48 -6.52
N MET A 180 7.96 -1.32 -5.48
CA MET A 180 8.09 -0.83 -4.09
C MET A 180 9.43 -0.15 -3.86
N SER A 181 10.50 -0.60 -4.52
CA SER A 181 11.82 0.01 -4.39
C SER A 181 11.91 1.38 -5.06
N GLU A 182 11.05 1.67 -6.03
CA GLU A 182 10.99 2.98 -6.69
C GLU A 182 10.30 4.05 -5.84
N LEU A 183 9.52 3.67 -4.82
CA LEU A 183 8.77 4.60 -3.98
C LEU A 183 9.71 5.46 -3.14
N GLU A 184 9.89 6.71 -3.55
CA GLU A 184 10.69 7.70 -2.83
C GLU A 184 9.89 8.43 -1.74
N PHE A 185 10.62 9.06 -0.83
CA PHE A 185 10.06 10.10 0.02
C PHE A 185 9.63 11.30 -0.85
N VAL A 186 8.61 12.04 -0.41
CA VAL A 186 8.34 13.37 -0.96
C VAL A 186 9.38 14.35 -0.43
N SER A 187 9.63 15.44 -1.17
CA SER A 187 10.61 16.45 -0.75
C SER A 187 10.25 17.01 0.62
N ASN A 188 11.26 17.28 1.45
CA ASN A 188 11.10 18.02 2.68
C ASN A 188 12.17 19.12 2.71
N PRO A 189 11.80 20.41 2.52
CA PRO A 189 12.75 21.51 2.50
C PRO A 189 13.30 21.85 3.89
N ARG A 190 12.75 21.25 4.96
CA ARG A 190 13.17 21.46 6.36
C ARG A 190 14.34 20.58 6.76
N VAL A 191 14.70 19.58 5.95
CA VAL A 191 15.74 18.59 6.27
C VAL A 191 16.69 18.40 5.09
N GLY A 192 17.99 18.46 5.38
CA GLY A 192 19.06 18.18 4.44
C GLY A 192 19.24 16.69 4.16
N PRO A 193 20.05 16.31 3.15
CA PRO A 193 20.25 14.91 2.76
C PRO A 193 20.83 14.01 3.87
N LEU A 194 21.46 14.58 4.89
CA LEU A 194 22.05 13.85 6.02
C LEU A 194 21.19 13.88 7.28
N GLY A 195 19.95 14.38 7.18
CA GLY A 195 19.03 14.49 8.31
C GLY A 195 19.25 15.74 9.18
N ASP A 196 20.13 16.65 8.77
CA ASP A 196 20.34 17.94 9.42
C ASP A 196 19.18 18.91 9.13
N LEU A 197 18.86 19.79 10.07
CA LEU A 197 17.87 20.83 9.84
C LEU A 197 18.34 21.81 8.76
N ALA A 198 17.41 22.25 7.92
CA ALA A 198 17.67 23.28 6.92
C ALA A 198 18.07 24.62 7.57
N GLU A 199 18.79 25.46 6.82
CA GLU A 199 19.29 26.76 7.29
C GLU A 199 18.18 27.70 7.78
N ASN A 200 16.95 27.52 7.31
CA ASN A 200 15.78 28.31 7.70
C ASN A 200 14.97 27.68 8.85
N ALA A 201 15.54 26.73 9.58
CA ALA A 201 14.92 26.18 10.78
C ALA A 201 14.70 27.26 11.86
N THR A 202 13.61 27.10 12.59
CA THR A 202 13.22 28.01 13.66
C THR A 202 14.07 27.78 14.91
N PRO A 203 14.16 28.77 15.81
CA PRO A 203 14.83 28.57 17.09
C PRO A 203 14.26 27.40 17.93
N ALA A 204 12.95 27.13 17.83
CA ALA A 204 12.32 26.02 18.53
C ALA A 204 12.76 24.66 17.97
N GLU A 205 12.85 24.52 16.65
CA GLU A 205 13.34 23.29 16.01
C GLU A 205 14.80 23.00 16.38
N HIS A 206 15.67 24.02 16.41
CA HIS A 206 17.06 23.83 16.86
C HIS A 206 17.17 23.43 18.33
N ARG A 207 16.34 24.00 19.21
CA ARG A 207 16.28 23.55 20.62
C ARG A 207 15.74 22.12 20.72
N GLY A 208 14.76 21.77 19.90
CA GLY A 208 14.19 20.42 19.81
C GLY A 208 15.22 19.39 19.35
N GLU A 209 16.02 19.73 18.34
CA GLU A 209 17.15 18.93 17.88
C GLU A 209 18.18 18.71 19.00
N ALA A 210 18.47 19.73 19.81
CA ALA A 210 19.36 19.59 20.95
C ALA A 210 18.80 18.61 21.99
N VAL A 211 17.49 18.66 22.28
CA VAL A 211 16.81 17.69 23.16
C VAL A 211 16.85 16.28 22.55
N PHE A 212 16.59 16.15 21.25
CA PHE A 212 16.60 14.89 20.52
C PHE A 212 17.97 14.18 20.56
N ASN A 213 19.05 14.96 20.57
CA ASN A 213 20.43 14.47 20.64
C ASN A 213 20.96 14.33 22.08
N GLN A 214 20.18 14.73 23.09
CA GLN A 214 20.59 14.66 24.48
C GLN A 214 20.47 13.23 25.02
N PRO A 215 21.51 12.68 25.67
CA PRO A 215 21.38 11.43 26.43
C PRO A 215 20.48 11.59 27.66
N PHE A 216 19.63 10.60 27.92
CA PHE A 216 18.79 10.55 29.12
C PHE A 216 19.12 9.34 29.98
N ALA A 217 19.28 9.55 31.29
CA ALA A 217 19.48 8.45 32.25
C ALA A 217 18.31 7.45 32.22
N GLY A 218 17.08 7.95 32.04
CA GLY A 218 15.86 7.16 31.87
C GLY A 218 15.85 6.23 30.65
N LEU A 219 16.62 6.56 29.62
CA LEU A 219 16.84 5.74 28.42
C LEU A 219 18.17 4.97 28.49
N GLY A 220 18.71 4.73 29.69
CA GLY A 220 19.97 4.01 29.86
C GLY A 220 21.19 4.76 29.32
N GLY A 221 21.13 6.10 29.26
CA GLY A 221 22.19 6.94 28.70
C GLY A 221 22.16 7.07 27.18
N LEU A 222 21.08 6.64 26.53
CA LEU A 222 20.83 6.85 25.10
C LEU A 222 20.09 8.17 24.85
N ALA A 223 20.20 8.67 23.62
CA ALA A 223 19.42 9.79 23.09
C ALA A 223 18.36 9.28 22.10
N CYS A 224 17.39 10.11 21.70
CA CYS A 224 16.43 9.76 20.64
C CYS A 224 17.17 9.40 19.34
N SER A 225 18.22 10.15 19.01
CA SER A 225 19.09 9.93 17.85
C SER A 225 19.93 8.65 17.92
N SER A 226 19.97 7.95 19.07
CA SER A 226 20.65 6.64 19.16
C SER A 226 19.91 5.53 18.42
N CYS A 227 18.58 5.66 18.26
CA CYS A 227 17.77 4.76 17.43
C CYS A 227 17.28 5.47 16.15
N HIS A 228 16.86 6.73 16.26
CA HIS A 228 16.43 7.52 15.11
C HIS A 228 17.59 8.32 14.52
N ILE A 229 18.55 7.61 13.91
CA ILE A 229 19.82 8.17 13.43
C ILE A 229 19.58 9.10 12.22
N PRO A 230 19.84 10.42 12.32
CA PRO A 230 19.52 11.37 11.25
C PRO A 230 20.12 11.00 9.89
N SER A 231 21.41 10.65 9.88
CA SER A 231 22.16 10.27 8.66
C SER A 231 21.79 8.92 8.07
N ALA A 232 20.91 8.16 8.72
CA ALA A 232 20.39 6.87 8.24
C ALA A 232 18.86 6.93 8.03
N GLY A 233 18.33 8.10 7.66
CA GLY A 233 16.90 8.28 7.41
C GLY A 233 16.06 8.16 8.68
N PHE A 234 16.63 8.55 9.82
CA PHE A 234 16.01 8.51 11.15
C PHE A 234 15.59 7.12 11.61
N THR A 235 16.39 6.10 11.28
CA THR A 235 16.20 4.73 11.77
C THR A 235 17.55 4.01 11.90
N ASP A 236 17.65 3.10 12.85
CA ASP A 236 18.78 2.19 13.02
C ASP A 236 18.52 0.82 12.37
N GLY A 237 17.32 0.59 11.83
CA GLY A 237 16.91 -0.67 11.23
C GLY A 237 16.81 -1.85 12.22
N ARG A 238 16.70 -1.57 13.53
CA ARG A 238 16.64 -2.59 14.58
C ARG A 238 15.29 -2.57 15.29
N ALA A 239 14.90 -3.72 15.82
CA ALA A 239 13.68 -3.83 16.62
C ALA A 239 13.96 -3.54 18.09
N HIS A 240 13.16 -2.68 18.72
CA HIS A 240 13.27 -2.30 20.14
C HIS A 240 11.93 -2.42 20.85
N ASP A 241 11.99 -2.70 22.14
CA ASP A 241 10.82 -2.61 23.03
C ASP A 241 10.85 -1.26 23.73
N VAL A 242 9.90 -0.39 23.37
CA VAL A 242 9.74 0.94 23.95
C VAL A 242 8.57 1.02 24.95
N GLY A 243 8.08 -0.14 25.42
CA GLY A 243 6.96 -0.21 26.36
C GLY A 243 5.59 -0.04 25.69
N THR A 244 5.46 -0.48 24.44
CA THR A 244 4.20 -0.44 23.68
C THR A 244 3.59 -1.81 23.46
N GLY A 245 4.19 -2.90 23.95
CA GLY A 245 3.60 -4.25 23.84
C GLY A 245 4.41 -5.26 23.03
N GLY A 246 5.66 -4.95 22.68
CA GLY A 246 6.52 -5.84 21.91
C GLY A 246 7.77 -5.15 21.36
N ARG A 247 8.54 -5.90 20.57
CA ARG A 247 9.71 -5.36 19.86
C ARG A 247 9.33 -5.03 18.43
N TYR A 248 9.53 -3.78 18.02
CA TYR A 248 9.19 -3.31 16.69
C TYR A 248 10.35 -2.56 16.08
N LEU A 249 10.51 -2.67 14.76
CA LEU A 249 11.50 -1.90 14.01
C LEU A 249 11.34 -0.40 14.31
N THR A 250 12.46 0.29 14.54
CA THR A 250 12.49 1.75 14.64
C THR A 250 11.93 2.34 13.33
N PRO A 251 10.78 3.02 13.33
CA PRO A 251 10.25 3.63 12.12
C PRO A 251 11.15 4.78 11.67
N THR A 252 11.20 5.02 10.36
CA THR A 252 11.75 6.29 9.85
C THR A 252 10.86 7.43 10.33
N LEU A 253 11.47 8.55 10.71
CA LEU A 253 10.74 9.77 11.04
C LEU A 253 10.49 10.63 9.80
N LEU A 254 11.07 10.32 8.63
CA LEU A 254 10.86 11.09 7.41
C LEU A 254 9.43 10.91 6.87
N ASN A 255 8.81 12.02 6.45
CA ASN A 255 7.42 12.10 5.95
C ASN A 255 6.37 11.49 6.90
N SER A 256 6.69 11.32 8.18
CA SER A 256 5.81 10.64 9.15
C SER A 256 4.67 11.52 9.65
N SER A 257 4.75 12.86 9.55
CA SER A 257 3.73 13.81 10.02
C SER A 257 2.34 13.58 9.41
N SER A 258 2.28 12.97 8.22
CA SER A 258 1.05 12.68 7.49
C SER A 258 0.47 11.28 7.75
N SER A 259 1.09 10.50 8.65
CA SER A 259 0.75 9.09 8.87
C SER A 259 0.18 8.76 10.26
N ALA A 260 -0.13 9.78 11.06
CA ALA A 260 -0.77 9.59 12.36
C ALA A 260 -2.04 8.70 12.27
N PRO A 261 -2.42 7.97 13.33
CA PRO A 261 -1.74 7.92 14.63
C PRO A 261 -0.40 7.15 14.59
N TYR A 262 0.34 7.21 15.70
CA TYR A 262 1.69 6.69 15.83
C TYR A 262 1.77 5.50 16.78
N PHE A 263 2.93 4.85 16.74
CA PHE A 263 3.25 3.52 17.24
C PHE A 263 2.75 2.42 16.33
N HIS A 264 2.78 1.19 16.83
CA HIS A 264 2.40 0.02 16.05
C HIS A 264 0.89 -0.25 16.18
N ASP A 265 0.24 0.33 17.19
CA ASP A 265 -1.13 0.12 17.62
C ASP A 265 -1.97 1.42 17.54
N GLY A 266 -1.44 2.48 16.92
CA GLY A 266 -2.09 3.79 16.85
C GLY A 266 -2.34 4.47 18.19
N SER A 267 -1.65 4.07 19.27
CA SER A 267 -1.95 4.56 20.61
C SER A 267 -1.57 6.02 20.87
N ALA A 268 -0.84 6.68 19.96
CA ALA A 268 -0.52 8.10 20.06
C ALA A 268 -1.10 8.90 18.88
N PRO A 269 -2.06 9.82 19.11
CA PRO A 269 -2.73 10.54 18.02
C PRO A 269 -1.84 11.57 17.31
N ASP A 270 -0.76 12.04 17.95
CA ASP A 270 0.15 13.04 17.41
C ASP A 270 1.54 12.94 18.06
N PHE A 271 2.51 13.76 17.61
CA PHE A 271 3.85 13.74 18.18
C PHE A 271 3.91 14.30 19.60
N ALA A 272 2.96 15.15 20.01
CA ALA A 272 2.89 15.60 21.40
C ALA A 272 2.62 14.40 22.33
N ALA A 273 1.69 13.54 21.96
CA ALA A 273 1.38 12.32 22.69
C ALA A 273 2.56 11.33 22.68
N VAL A 274 3.30 11.21 21.57
CA VAL A 274 4.53 10.42 21.51
C VAL A 274 5.56 10.94 22.52
N VAL A 275 5.84 12.25 22.51
CA VAL A 275 6.81 12.88 23.41
C VAL A 275 6.41 12.70 24.87
N THR A 276 5.15 12.98 25.22
CA THR A 276 4.64 12.77 26.57
C THR A 276 4.77 11.32 27.01
N ARG A 277 4.44 10.36 26.15
CA ARG A 277 4.54 8.94 26.48
C ARG A 277 5.99 8.52 26.76
N PHE A 278 6.95 8.97 25.98
CA PHE A 278 8.37 8.70 26.23
C PHE A 278 8.87 9.37 27.52
N ASP A 279 8.48 10.62 27.75
CA ASP A 279 8.82 11.35 28.98
C ASP A 279 8.30 10.61 30.23
N ASP A 280 7.04 10.20 30.22
CA ASP A 280 6.40 9.48 31.32
C ASP A 280 6.99 8.06 31.51
N ARG A 281 7.16 7.31 30.41
CA ARG A 281 7.58 5.91 30.46
C ARG A 281 9.00 5.73 30.96
N PHE A 282 9.88 6.65 30.56
CA PHE A 282 11.31 6.58 30.85
C PHE A 282 11.74 7.60 31.93
N GLY A 283 10.86 8.49 32.37
CA GLY A 283 11.18 9.51 33.36
C GLY A 283 12.26 10.48 32.86
N LEU A 284 12.07 11.02 31.65
CA LEU A 284 13.07 11.88 31.01
C LEU A 284 13.18 13.25 31.71
N GLY A 285 12.10 13.71 32.34
CA GLY A 285 12.07 14.94 33.12
C GLY A 285 12.04 16.19 32.23
N LEU A 286 11.40 16.10 31.07
CA LEU A 286 11.32 17.22 30.13
C LEU A 286 10.45 18.34 30.69
N THR A 287 10.89 19.58 30.51
CA THR A 287 10.02 20.76 30.76
C THR A 287 8.94 20.85 29.68
N GLU A 288 7.88 21.64 29.93
CA GLU A 288 6.87 21.91 28.91
C GLU A 288 7.47 22.53 27.64
N GLU A 289 8.43 23.43 27.80
CA GLU A 289 9.17 24.04 26.69
C GLU A 289 9.97 22.98 25.91
N GLN A 290 10.70 22.10 26.59
CA GLN A 290 11.45 21.02 25.92
C GLN A 290 10.53 20.04 25.18
N ARG A 291 9.35 19.73 25.73
CA ARG A 291 8.36 18.90 25.02
C ARG A 291 7.83 19.58 23.76
N ALA A 292 7.55 20.88 23.85
CA ALA A 292 7.09 21.68 22.71
C ALA A 292 8.19 21.82 21.63
N ASP A 293 9.43 22.07 22.03
CA ASP A 293 10.57 22.18 21.12
C ASP A 293 10.86 20.83 20.45
N LEU A 294 10.88 19.73 21.21
CA LEU A 294 11.07 18.39 20.65
C LEU A 294 9.95 18.03 19.65
N ARG A 295 8.70 18.37 19.97
CA ARG A 295 7.60 18.23 19.00
C ARG A 295 7.86 19.06 17.74
N ALA A 296 8.27 20.32 17.85
CA ALA A 296 8.54 21.16 16.70
C ALA A 296 9.63 20.56 15.79
N TYR A 297 10.67 19.97 16.38
CA TYR A 297 11.69 19.22 15.64
C TYR A 297 11.09 18.00 14.92
N LEU A 298 10.27 17.19 15.60
CA LEU A 298 9.60 16.03 15.00
C LEU A 298 8.65 16.43 13.85
N ASP A 299 7.87 17.50 14.03
CA ASP A 299 7.00 18.05 13.00
C ASP A 299 7.83 18.46 11.76
N ALA A 300 8.98 19.12 11.96
CA ALA A 300 9.87 19.55 10.88
C ALA A 300 10.51 18.38 10.12
N ILE A 301 11.06 17.38 10.82
CA ILE A 301 11.71 16.24 10.15
C ILE A 301 10.69 15.27 9.53
N GLY A 302 9.49 15.20 10.11
CA GLY A 302 8.39 14.40 9.61
C GLY A 302 7.60 15.03 8.49
N ASP A 303 7.86 16.28 8.14
CA ASP A 303 7.14 17.00 7.10
C ASP A 303 7.37 16.41 5.70
N GLY A 304 6.57 16.89 4.75
CA GLY A 304 6.71 16.63 3.33
C GLY A 304 5.91 17.64 2.51
N GLU A 305 6.50 18.13 1.42
CA GLU A 305 5.81 18.95 0.42
C GLU A 305 4.95 18.07 -0.47
N ASP A 306 3.81 18.63 -0.91
CA ASP A 306 2.90 18.01 -1.87
C ASP A 306 2.59 16.54 -1.55
N VAL A 307 2.47 16.20 -0.26
CA VAL A 307 2.14 14.84 0.21
C VAL A 307 0.86 14.34 -0.44
N TRP A 308 -0.06 15.26 -0.67
CA TRP A 308 -1.36 15.07 -1.29
C TRP A 308 -1.43 15.83 -2.60
N GLU A 309 -1.99 15.19 -3.62
CA GLU A 309 -2.24 15.78 -4.92
C GLU A 309 -3.74 15.88 -5.19
N PRO A 310 -4.17 16.84 -6.01
CA PRO A 310 -5.56 16.96 -6.41
C PRO A 310 -6.00 15.70 -7.18
N PRO A 311 -7.15 15.11 -6.83
CA PRO A 311 -7.74 14.03 -7.62
C PRO A 311 -8.08 14.56 -9.02
N SER A 312 -7.82 13.77 -10.06
CA SER A 312 -8.36 14.06 -11.39
C SER A 312 -8.60 12.79 -12.18
N PHE A 313 -9.70 12.75 -12.93
CA PHE A 313 -10.01 11.65 -13.83
C PHE A 313 -8.87 11.36 -14.81
N ARG A 314 -8.21 12.42 -15.31
CA ARG A 314 -7.07 12.28 -16.21
C ARG A 314 -5.89 11.55 -15.56
N ARG A 315 -5.60 11.82 -14.29
CA ARG A 315 -4.52 11.14 -13.54
C ARG A 315 -4.82 9.66 -13.42
N ASP A 316 -5.99 9.29 -12.91
CA ASP A 316 -6.38 7.89 -12.72
C ASP A 316 -6.36 7.11 -14.05
N MET A 317 -6.82 7.74 -15.13
CA MET A 317 -6.74 7.15 -16.47
C MET A 317 -5.30 7.07 -17.01
N ALA A 318 -4.42 8.02 -16.66
CA ALA A 318 -3.01 7.99 -17.05
C ALA A 318 -2.24 6.88 -16.33
N GLU A 319 -2.57 6.59 -15.07
CA GLU A 319 -2.03 5.44 -14.34
C GLU A 319 -2.40 4.12 -15.04
N LEU A 320 -3.68 3.96 -15.39
CA LEU A 320 -4.13 2.80 -16.17
C LEU A 320 -3.41 2.68 -17.52
N ALA A 321 -3.09 3.80 -18.17
CA ALA A 321 -2.40 3.80 -19.45
C ALA A 321 -1.00 3.18 -19.36
N VAL A 322 -0.28 3.38 -18.24
CA VAL A 322 1.03 2.75 -17.99
C VAL A 322 0.91 1.22 -18.01
N TRP A 323 -0.16 0.67 -17.42
CA TRP A 323 -0.36 -0.78 -17.37
C TRP A 323 -0.92 -1.33 -18.69
N VAL A 324 -1.79 -0.60 -19.36
CA VAL A 324 -2.29 -0.96 -20.70
C VAL A 324 -1.12 -1.07 -21.69
N ASP A 325 -0.08 -0.24 -21.54
CA ASP A 325 1.09 -0.30 -22.41
C ASP A 325 1.87 -1.63 -22.32
N LEU A 326 1.85 -2.28 -21.15
CA LEU A 326 2.42 -3.62 -20.99
C LEU A 326 1.73 -4.65 -21.90
N LEU A 327 0.47 -4.44 -22.28
CA LEU A 327 -0.26 -5.36 -23.14
C LEU A 327 0.39 -5.47 -24.53
N ASP A 328 0.98 -4.40 -25.07
CA ASP A 328 1.67 -4.48 -26.38
C ASP A 328 2.86 -5.44 -26.30
N SER A 329 3.72 -5.28 -25.29
CA SER A 329 4.91 -6.13 -25.13
C SER A 329 4.56 -7.58 -24.80
N THR A 330 3.59 -7.82 -23.91
CA THR A 330 3.17 -9.18 -23.53
C THR A 330 2.50 -9.92 -24.70
N LEU A 331 1.70 -9.23 -25.53
CA LEU A 331 1.09 -9.80 -26.73
C LEU A 331 2.15 -10.20 -27.76
N ARG A 332 3.12 -9.32 -28.03
CA ARG A 332 4.23 -9.59 -28.98
C ARG A 332 5.13 -10.70 -28.48
N GLY A 333 5.35 -10.79 -27.17
CA GLY A 333 6.08 -11.87 -26.52
C GLY A 333 5.31 -13.19 -26.41
N HIS A 334 4.02 -13.21 -26.77
CA HIS A 334 3.11 -14.35 -26.61
C HIS A 334 2.99 -14.82 -25.15
N GLU A 335 3.07 -13.89 -24.20
CA GLU A 335 3.00 -14.13 -22.76
C GLU A 335 1.56 -14.22 -22.28
N VAL A 336 0.82 -15.25 -22.74
CA VAL A 336 -0.64 -15.39 -22.56
C VAL A 336 -1.11 -15.16 -21.13
N VAL A 337 -0.45 -15.79 -20.15
CA VAL A 337 -0.83 -15.67 -18.73
C VAL A 337 -0.64 -14.25 -18.22
N LEU A 338 0.44 -13.58 -18.63
CA LEU A 338 0.72 -12.21 -18.21
C LEU A 338 -0.21 -11.22 -18.89
N THR A 339 -0.50 -11.39 -20.18
CA THR A 339 -1.50 -10.59 -20.91
C THR A 339 -2.86 -10.67 -20.23
N ARG A 340 -3.32 -11.88 -19.85
CA ARG A 340 -4.60 -12.06 -19.12
C ARG A 340 -4.56 -11.35 -17.76
N PHE A 341 -3.49 -11.54 -16.99
CA PHE A 341 -3.32 -10.89 -15.68
C PHE A 341 -3.38 -9.36 -15.75
N VAL A 342 -2.64 -8.75 -16.68
CA VAL A 342 -2.63 -7.29 -16.86
C VAL A 342 -4.00 -6.81 -17.34
N ALA A 343 -4.63 -7.48 -18.30
CA ALA A 343 -5.95 -7.11 -18.80
C ALA A 343 -7.01 -7.13 -17.71
N ASP A 344 -7.05 -8.19 -16.89
CA ASP A 344 -8.03 -8.31 -15.79
C ASP A 344 -7.76 -7.31 -14.66
N THR A 345 -6.50 -7.00 -14.39
CA THR A 345 -6.10 -5.96 -13.44
C THR A 345 -6.60 -4.58 -13.90
N VAL A 346 -6.34 -4.20 -15.16
CA VAL A 346 -6.82 -2.93 -15.73
C VAL A 346 -8.35 -2.87 -15.72
N ARG A 347 -9.04 -3.97 -16.04
CA ARG A 347 -10.51 -4.05 -15.98
C ARG A 347 -11.05 -3.82 -14.58
N HIS A 348 -10.42 -4.40 -13.56
CA HIS A 348 -10.79 -4.17 -12.17
C HIS A 348 -10.64 -2.70 -11.81
N ASP A 349 -9.49 -2.11 -12.13
CA ASP A 349 -9.20 -0.73 -11.75
C ASP A 349 -10.04 0.30 -12.55
N LEU A 350 -10.42 0.00 -13.80
CA LEU A 350 -11.43 0.77 -14.54
C LEU A 350 -12.77 0.86 -13.80
N GLN A 351 -13.17 -0.18 -13.07
CA GLN A 351 -14.39 -0.13 -12.25
C GLN A 351 -14.22 0.78 -11.05
N ARG A 352 -13.03 0.80 -10.43
CA ARG A 352 -12.70 1.78 -9.38
C ARG A 352 -12.80 3.20 -9.93
N VAL A 353 -12.13 3.49 -11.05
CA VAL A 353 -12.20 4.79 -11.72
C VAL A 353 -13.64 5.20 -12.05
N ALA A 354 -14.50 4.26 -12.46
CA ALA A 354 -15.91 4.54 -12.73
C ALA A 354 -16.73 4.91 -11.49
N ARG A 355 -16.44 4.31 -10.32
CA ARG A 355 -17.08 4.70 -9.05
C ARG A 355 -16.63 6.10 -8.61
N SER A 356 -15.34 6.35 -8.77
CA SER A 356 -14.65 7.61 -8.49
C SER A 356 -15.11 8.77 -9.38
N TRP A 357 -15.32 8.50 -10.67
CA TRP A 357 -15.60 9.49 -11.70
C TRP A 357 -16.80 9.06 -12.57
N PRO A 358 -18.02 9.06 -12.02
CA PRO A 358 -19.22 8.61 -12.75
C PRO A 358 -19.51 9.44 -14.01
N GLU A 359 -19.08 10.71 -14.03
CA GLU A 359 -19.23 11.62 -15.19
C GLU A 359 -17.96 11.68 -16.08
N GLY A 360 -16.90 10.95 -15.72
CA GLY A 360 -15.60 10.98 -16.37
C GLY A 360 -14.93 12.37 -16.35
N ASP A 361 -14.28 12.74 -17.46
CA ASP A 361 -13.64 14.06 -17.63
C ASP A 361 -14.70 15.16 -17.80
N THR A 362 -14.98 15.95 -16.76
CA THR A 362 -15.95 17.06 -16.81
C THR A 362 -15.38 18.37 -17.32
N SER A 363 -14.09 18.41 -17.72
CA SER A 363 -13.45 19.63 -18.22
C SER A 363 -14.03 20.08 -19.57
N ASN A 364 -14.14 21.40 -19.77
CA ASN A 364 -14.68 21.97 -21.01
C ASN A 364 -13.61 21.93 -22.11
N ARG A 365 -13.93 21.35 -23.28
CA ARG A 365 -13.00 21.14 -24.40
C ARG A 365 -13.61 21.69 -25.69
N ALA A 366 -13.03 22.77 -26.21
CA ALA A 366 -13.50 23.43 -27.44
C ALA A 366 -13.07 22.73 -28.74
N ASP A 367 -12.08 21.82 -28.67
CA ASP A 367 -11.34 21.26 -29.81
C ASP A 367 -11.86 19.91 -30.31
N ARG A 368 -12.72 19.20 -29.57
CA ARG A 368 -13.21 17.85 -29.94
C ARG A 368 -14.63 17.57 -29.42
N LYS A 369 -15.37 16.72 -30.13
CA LYS A 369 -16.65 16.19 -29.64
C LYS A 369 -16.38 15.15 -28.54
N ARG A 370 -16.74 15.47 -27.29
CA ARG A 370 -16.57 14.61 -26.11
C ARG A 370 -17.34 13.29 -26.27
N GLU A 371 -16.67 12.16 -26.15
CA GLU A 371 -17.34 10.86 -25.88
C GLU A 371 -17.43 10.67 -24.36
N PRO A 372 -18.60 10.29 -23.81
CA PRO A 372 -18.71 9.95 -22.39
C PRO A 372 -17.78 8.80 -22.00
N PHE A 373 -17.29 8.81 -20.77
CA PHE A 373 -16.54 7.68 -20.23
C PHE A 373 -17.41 6.41 -20.25
N ASP A 374 -16.92 5.36 -20.92
CA ASP A 374 -17.61 4.07 -21.03
C ASP A 374 -16.68 2.93 -20.57
N PRO A 375 -16.61 2.69 -19.24
CA PRO A 375 -15.74 1.65 -18.67
C PRO A 375 -16.15 0.24 -19.12
N VAL A 376 -17.42 0.03 -19.49
CA VAL A 376 -17.94 -1.26 -19.95
C VAL A 376 -17.35 -1.60 -21.32
N ARG A 377 -17.34 -0.65 -22.26
CA ARG A 377 -16.74 -0.86 -23.59
C ARG A 377 -15.23 -1.02 -23.52
N LEU A 378 -14.53 -0.21 -22.72
CA LEU A 378 -13.10 -0.37 -22.51
C LEU A 378 -12.77 -1.76 -21.93
N SER A 379 -13.54 -2.21 -20.94
CA SER A 379 -13.39 -3.55 -20.35
C SER A 379 -13.68 -4.67 -21.34
N ALA A 380 -14.67 -4.50 -22.23
CA ALA A 380 -14.99 -5.49 -23.26
C ALA A 380 -13.84 -5.65 -24.28
N LEU A 381 -13.16 -4.56 -24.64
CA LEU A 381 -12.00 -4.62 -25.54
C LEU A 381 -10.82 -5.36 -24.90
N LEU A 382 -10.60 -5.17 -23.60
CA LEU A 382 -9.59 -5.89 -22.83
C LEU A 382 -9.91 -7.40 -22.73
N GLU A 383 -11.19 -7.77 -22.56
CA GLU A 383 -11.61 -9.17 -22.60
C GLU A 383 -11.39 -9.82 -23.98
N VAL A 384 -11.75 -9.11 -25.06
CA VAL A 384 -11.50 -9.58 -26.43
C VAL A 384 -10.00 -9.79 -26.63
N LEU A 385 -9.19 -8.81 -26.25
CA LEU A 385 -7.73 -8.89 -26.34
C LEU A 385 -7.18 -10.13 -25.64
N ALA A 386 -7.55 -10.35 -24.37
CA ALA A 386 -7.06 -11.48 -23.60
C ALA A 386 -7.52 -12.83 -24.19
N THR A 387 -8.78 -12.92 -24.64
CA THR A 387 -9.30 -14.12 -25.33
C THR A 387 -8.55 -14.41 -26.64
N LYS A 388 -8.16 -13.37 -27.39
CA LYS A 388 -7.34 -13.50 -28.59
C LYS A 388 -5.93 -14.01 -28.28
N ALA A 389 -5.30 -13.48 -27.23
CA ALA A 389 -4.00 -13.96 -26.77
C ALA A 389 -4.04 -15.45 -26.39
N GLU A 390 -5.07 -15.89 -25.65
CA GLU A 390 -5.27 -17.30 -25.29
C GLU A 390 -5.48 -18.22 -26.49
N ALA A 391 -6.09 -17.70 -27.57
CA ALA A 391 -6.24 -18.41 -28.83
C ALA A 391 -4.96 -18.42 -29.68
N GLY A 392 -3.87 -17.79 -29.24
CA GLY A 392 -2.64 -17.61 -30.02
C GLY A 392 -2.73 -16.56 -31.13
N ASP A 393 -3.79 -15.74 -31.14
CA ASP A 393 -4.04 -14.68 -32.13
C ASP A 393 -3.49 -13.33 -31.63
N ALA A 394 -2.16 -13.20 -31.64
CA ALA A 394 -1.49 -11.98 -31.18
C ALA A 394 -1.86 -10.75 -32.04
N GLU A 395 -2.04 -10.90 -33.35
CA GLU A 395 -2.46 -9.81 -34.24
C GLU A 395 -3.87 -9.32 -33.91
N GLY A 396 -4.82 -10.25 -33.67
CA GLY A 396 -6.16 -9.92 -33.21
C GLY A 396 -6.16 -9.24 -31.84
N GLY A 397 -5.29 -9.67 -30.93
CA GLY A 397 -5.06 -9.01 -29.64
C GLY A 397 -4.56 -7.57 -29.79
N LEU A 398 -3.54 -7.35 -30.63
CA LEU A 398 -3.01 -6.01 -30.93
C LEU A 398 -4.04 -5.11 -31.62
N ALA A 399 -4.90 -5.67 -32.47
CA ALA A 399 -6.01 -4.93 -33.07
C ALA A 399 -7.02 -4.46 -32.00
N ALA A 400 -7.36 -5.32 -31.03
CA ALA A 400 -8.21 -4.97 -29.90
C ALA A 400 -7.56 -3.91 -28.99
N LEU A 401 -6.25 -4.00 -28.75
CA LEU A 401 -5.49 -2.99 -28.00
C LEU A 401 -5.52 -1.62 -28.70
N ASN A 402 -5.34 -1.58 -30.01
CA ASN A 402 -5.44 -0.34 -30.78
C ASN A 402 -6.84 0.26 -30.76
N ALA A 403 -7.88 -0.57 -30.77
CA ALA A 403 -9.26 -0.13 -30.61
C ALA A 403 -9.50 0.45 -29.19
N TYR A 404 -8.90 -0.15 -28.16
CA TYR A 404 -8.93 0.39 -26.79
C TYR A 404 -8.33 1.80 -26.74
N TYR A 405 -7.12 2.00 -27.27
CA TYR A 405 -6.47 3.31 -27.29
C TYR A 405 -7.29 4.35 -28.05
N ALA A 406 -7.79 4.00 -29.24
CA ALA A 406 -8.61 4.91 -30.04
C ALA A 406 -9.92 5.32 -29.34
N MET A 407 -10.43 4.48 -28.43
CA MET A 407 -11.59 4.80 -27.60
C MET A 407 -11.20 5.68 -26.41
N ALA A 408 -10.15 5.31 -25.67
CA ALA A 408 -9.67 6.04 -24.51
C ALA A 408 -9.26 7.49 -24.87
N GLU A 409 -8.60 7.71 -26.01
CA GLU A 409 -8.21 9.04 -26.50
C GLU A 409 -9.40 10.00 -26.78
N LYS A 410 -10.60 9.45 -26.99
CA LYS A 410 -11.82 10.25 -27.19
C LYS A 410 -12.55 10.57 -25.88
N MET A 411 -12.30 9.74 -24.86
CA MET A 411 -12.89 9.87 -23.51
C MET A 411 -12.01 10.72 -22.58
N VAL A 412 -10.69 10.70 -22.77
CA VAL A 412 -9.71 11.35 -21.90
C VAL A 412 -8.83 12.31 -22.69
N ALA A 413 -8.73 13.55 -22.21
CA ALA A 413 -7.80 14.54 -22.75
C ALA A 413 -6.35 14.05 -22.70
N ASN A 414 -5.68 13.98 -23.87
CA ASN A 414 -4.27 13.59 -23.97
C ASN A 414 -3.98 12.26 -23.26
N TYR A 415 -4.87 11.26 -23.48
CA TYR A 415 -4.65 9.90 -22.98
C TYR A 415 -3.25 9.44 -23.41
N PRO A 416 -2.37 9.06 -22.46
CA PRO A 416 -1.03 8.61 -22.81
C PRO A 416 -1.13 7.35 -23.68
N ARG A 417 -0.39 7.35 -24.79
CA ARG A 417 -0.11 6.13 -25.53
C ARG A 417 1.37 5.88 -25.32
N GLY A 418 1.75 4.72 -24.77
CA GLY A 418 3.14 4.31 -24.72
C GLY A 418 3.61 3.97 -26.13
N GLY A 419 3.94 5.02 -26.87
CA GLY A 419 4.62 4.94 -28.14
C GLY A 419 5.95 5.62 -27.92
N VAL A 420 7.01 4.81 -27.83
CA VAL A 420 8.38 5.24 -28.09
C VAL A 420 8.34 6.19 -29.30
N THR A 421 8.50 7.49 -29.07
CA THR A 421 9.19 8.31 -30.06
C THR A 421 10.60 7.71 -30.12
N HIS A 422 10.87 6.99 -31.19
CA HIS A 422 12.18 6.38 -31.47
C HIS A 422 13.33 7.37 -31.29
#